data_AF-A0A0A9Z7U5-F1
#
_entry.id   AF-A0A0A9Z7U5-F1
#
_cell.length_a   1.000
_cell.length_b   1.000
_cell.length_c   1.000
_cell.angle_alpha   90.00
_cell.angle_beta   90.00
_cell.angle_gamma   90.00
#
_symmetry.space_group_name_H-M   'P 1'
#
loop_
_entity.id
_entity.type
_entity.pdbx_description
1 polymer ?
#
loop_
_entity_poly.entity_id
_entity_poly.type
_entity_poly.pdbx_seq_one_letter_code
_entity_poly.pdbx_strand_id
1 'polypeptide(L)'
;MILTGRTNASDVLSIPAHEAHSRSVYLTLRNYTTIDAEYLLNTYTKFLFVRHPFERLLSAYRNKLEQNYLSSKYFQERIGKYIIQNYRSSLKNVSQIKGNDVTFEEFTTFLVNSAKNGFNEHWKPIHSLCEPCYIKYDFVGKYETLWNDANFILKSIGVSNFTFPYAPRSSSTSKQLRRYFSNLSSERISNLYEIYKLDFKMFSYSSADLLGYEVG
;
A
#
# COMPACT_ATOMS: atom_id res chain seq x y z
N MET A 1 9.15 -5.42 -16.15
CA MET A 1 10.49 -5.20 -16.73
C MET A 1 10.94 -6.39 -17.58
N ILE A 2 11.00 -7.60 -17.00
CA ILE A 2 11.41 -8.81 -17.73
C ILE A 2 10.44 -9.14 -18.88
N LEU A 3 9.14 -9.31 -18.58
CA LEU A 3 8.13 -9.64 -19.60
C LEU A 3 7.97 -8.58 -20.70
N THR A 4 8.39 -7.35 -20.43
CA THR A 4 8.34 -6.24 -21.39
C THR A 4 9.67 -6.06 -22.15
N GLY A 5 10.63 -6.98 -21.98
CA GLY A 5 11.95 -6.92 -22.63
C GLY A 5 12.83 -5.73 -22.23
N ARG A 6 12.52 -5.05 -21.11
CA ARG A 6 13.25 -3.84 -20.69
C ARG A 6 14.49 -4.13 -19.85
N THR A 7 14.66 -5.38 -19.44
CA THR A 7 15.85 -5.87 -18.74
C THR A 7 16.11 -7.30 -19.17
N ASN A 8 17.40 -7.67 -19.23
CA ASN A 8 17.85 -9.04 -19.46
C ASN A 8 18.05 -9.80 -18.14
N ALA A 9 17.72 -9.20 -16.99
CA ALA A 9 17.79 -9.87 -15.70
C ALA A 9 16.87 -11.09 -15.68
N SER A 10 17.41 -12.25 -15.32
CA SER A 10 16.65 -13.48 -15.08
C SER A 10 16.14 -13.57 -13.64
N ASP A 11 16.87 -12.99 -12.69
CA ASP A 11 16.45 -12.86 -11.29
C ASP A 11 15.75 -11.51 -11.04
N VAL A 12 14.46 -11.56 -10.74
CA VAL A 12 13.64 -10.39 -10.41
C VAL A 12 14.18 -9.63 -9.19
N LEU A 13 14.75 -10.34 -8.21
CA LEU A 13 15.23 -9.72 -6.96
C LEU A 13 16.55 -8.95 -7.16
N SER A 14 17.25 -9.19 -8.27
CA SER A 14 18.45 -8.44 -8.64
C SER A 14 18.14 -7.03 -9.19
N ILE A 15 16.90 -6.76 -9.59
CA ILE A 15 16.51 -5.49 -10.20
C ILE A 15 16.48 -4.40 -9.11
N PRO A 16 17.27 -3.32 -9.25
CA PRO A 16 17.29 -2.25 -8.26
C PRO A 16 15.93 -1.57 -8.10
N ALA A 17 15.52 -1.30 -6.86
CA ALA A 17 14.22 -0.68 -6.58
C ALA A 17 14.05 0.69 -7.27
N HIS A 18 15.10 1.49 -7.39
CA HIS A 18 15.02 2.80 -8.04
C HIS A 18 14.74 2.69 -9.55
N GLU A 19 15.25 1.65 -10.22
CA GLU A 19 14.92 1.33 -11.60
C GLU A 19 13.48 0.83 -11.71
N ALA A 20 13.12 -0.13 -10.85
CA ALA A 20 11.78 -0.70 -10.80
C ALA A 20 10.68 0.33 -10.46
N HIS A 21 11.03 1.50 -9.90
CA HIS A 21 10.11 2.59 -9.61
C HIS A 21 10.28 3.82 -10.53
N SER A 22 11.11 3.72 -11.56
CA SER A 22 11.27 4.81 -12.52
C SER A 22 10.00 4.99 -13.37
N ARG A 23 9.55 6.24 -13.51
CA ARG A 23 8.33 6.58 -14.27
C ARG A 23 8.38 6.15 -15.73
N SER A 24 9.56 6.06 -16.32
CA SER A 24 9.70 5.66 -17.72
C SER A 24 9.50 4.18 -17.93
N VAL A 25 9.59 3.34 -16.88
CA VAL A 25 9.68 1.87 -16.99
C VAL A 25 8.35 1.19 -17.30
N TYR A 26 7.22 1.77 -16.88
CA TYR A 26 5.90 1.23 -17.15
C TYR A 26 5.05 2.23 -17.93
N LEU A 27 4.30 1.72 -18.89
CA LEU A 27 3.27 2.50 -19.56
C LEU A 27 2.01 2.49 -18.69
N THR A 28 1.39 3.65 -18.55
CA THR A 28 0.12 3.85 -17.88
C THR A 28 -0.93 4.19 -18.93
N LEU A 29 -2.22 4.09 -18.61
CA LEU A 29 -3.30 4.48 -19.54
C LEU A 29 -3.17 5.94 -20.01
N ARG A 30 -2.52 6.82 -19.24
CA ARG A 30 -2.24 8.22 -19.63
C ARG A 30 -1.26 8.36 -20.79
N ASN A 31 -0.52 7.30 -21.11
CA ASN A 31 0.42 7.27 -22.22
C ASN A 31 -0.25 6.91 -23.56
N TYR A 32 -1.55 6.62 -23.55
CA TYR A 32 -2.32 6.18 -24.71
C TYR A 32 -3.43 7.18 -25.05
N THR A 33 -3.91 7.15 -26.29
CA THR A 33 -5.13 7.86 -26.67
C THR A 33 -6.33 7.27 -25.93
N THR A 34 -7.45 7.99 -25.85
CA THR A 34 -8.67 7.45 -25.23
C THR A 34 -9.14 6.14 -25.90
N ILE A 35 -9.05 6.06 -27.23
CA ILE A 35 -9.43 4.89 -28.02
C ILE A 35 -8.54 3.69 -27.67
N ASP A 36 -7.22 3.91 -27.63
CA ASP A 36 -6.27 2.86 -27.27
C ASP A 36 -6.44 2.42 -25.81
N ALA A 37 -6.63 3.36 -24.89
CA ALA A 37 -6.85 3.05 -23.48
C ALA A 37 -8.13 2.22 -23.28
N GLU A 38 -9.20 2.54 -24.00
CA GLU A 38 -10.46 1.78 -23.99
C GLU A 38 -10.25 0.38 -24.58
N TYR A 39 -9.52 0.27 -25.70
CA TYR A 39 -9.16 -1.02 -26.28
C TYR A 39 -8.39 -1.89 -25.28
N LEU A 40 -7.38 -1.34 -24.60
CA LEU A 40 -6.61 -2.04 -23.58
C LEU A 40 -7.52 -2.50 -22.42
N LEU A 41 -8.37 -1.62 -21.91
CA LEU A 41 -9.32 -1.95 -20.83
C LEU A 41 -10.29 -3.08 -21.22
N ASN A 42 -10.69 -3.15 -22.48
CA ASN A 42 -11.64 -4.15 -22.97
C ASN A 42 -11.00 -5.48 -23.37
N THR A 43 -9.71 -5.49 -23.75
CA THR A 43 -9.07 -6.68 -24.34
C THR A 43 -7.97 -7.32 -23.49
N TYR A 44 -7.36 -6.58 -22.57
CA TYR A 44 -6.27 -7.10 -21.75
C TYR A 44 -6.79 -7.72 -20.46
N THR A 45 -6.09 -8.74 -19.97
CA THR A 45 -6.28 -9.26 -18.61
C THR A 45 -5.87 -8.22 -17.58
N LYS A 46 -6.81 -7.86 -16.70
CA LYS A 46 -6.63 -6.87 -15.63
C LYS A 46 -6.66 -7.59 -14.29
N PHE A 47 -5.69 -7.30 -13.44
CA PHE A 47 -5.65 -7.86 -12.09
C PHE A 47 -5.37 -6.79 -11.05
N LEU A 48 -5.87 -7.03 -9.84
CA LEU A 48 -5.67 -6.20 -8.66
C LEU A 48 -5.12 -7.06 -7.53
N PHE A 49 -4.07 -6.60 -6.86
CA PHE A 49 -3.61 -7.21 -5.61
C PHE A 49 -4.02 -6.36 -4.43
N VAL A 50 -4.76 -6.97 -3.50
CA VAL A 50 -5.23 -6.34 -2.27
C VAL A 50 -4.51 -6.91 -1.06
N ARG A 51 -4.57 -6.20 0.07
CA ARG A 51 -3.98 -6.62 1.35
C ARG A 51 -4.91 -6.18 2.47
N HIS A 52 -4.90 -6.89 3.59
CA HIS A 52 -5.67 -6.49 4.77
C HIS A 52 -5.49 -4.98 5.05
N PRO A 53 -6.57 -4.17 5.17
CA PRO A 53 -6.47 -2.71 5.18
C PRO A 53 -5.55 -2.15 6.27
N PHE A 54 -5.68 -2.65 7.50
CA PHE A 54 -4.79 -2.27 8.61
C PHE A 54 -3.34 -2.74 8.47
N GLU A 55 -3.11 -3.90 7.84
CA GLU A 55 -1.76 -4.36 7.55
C GLU A 55 -1.09 -3.47 6.50
N ARG A 56 -1.82 -3.12 5.44
CA ARG A 56 -1.36 -2.18 4.44
C ARG A 56 -1.04 -0.82 5.07
N LEU A 57 -1.91 -0.33 5.93
CA LEU A 57 -1.72 0.93 6.65
C LEU A 57 -0.43 0.94 7.49
N LEU A 58 -0.25 -0.10 8.33
CA LEU A 58 0.94 -0.21 9.16
C LEU A 58 2.19 -0.37 8.30
N SER A 59 2.12 -1.15 7.21
CA SER A 59 3.24 -1.30 6.27
C SER A 59 3.65 0.04 5.66
N ALA A 60 2.69 0.90 5.33
CA ALA A 60 2.96 2.24 4.80
C ALA A 60 3.63 3.13 5.85
N TYR A 61 3.07 3.22 7.06
CA TYR A 61 3.69 3.96 8.17
C TYR A 61 5.13 3.52 8.41
N ARG A 62 5.34 2.20 8.54
CA ARG A 62 6.66 1.66 8.85
C ARG A 62 7.66 2.01 7.74
N ASN A 63 7.28 1.79 6.48
CA ASN A 63 8.17 2.08 5.35
C ASN A 63 8.46 3.58 5.17
N LYS A 64 7.47 4.45 5.38
CA LYS A 64 7.59 5.88 5.04
C LYS A 64 8.05 6.75 6.21
N LEU A 65 7.67 6.43 7.44
CA LEU A 65 7.84 7.32 8.58
C LEU A 65 8.71 6.73 9.70
N GLU A 66 8.65 5.41 9.93
CA GLU A 66 9.42 4.77 11.01
C GLU A 66 10.86 4.40 10.60
N GLN A 67 11.00 3.76 9.43
CA GLN A 67 12.30 3.22 9.01
C GLN A 67 13.25 4.34 8.59
N ASN A 68 14.55 4.04 8.58
CA ASN A 68 15.60 4.98 8.24
C ASN A 68 16.14 4.78 6.80
N TYR A 69 15.28 4.37 5.86
CA TYR A 69 15.68 4.26 4.46
C TYR A 69 15.81 5.65 3.83
N LEU A 70 16.61 5.76 2.77
CA LEU A 70 16.71 7.01 1.98
C LEU A 70 15.33 7.45 1.46
N SER A 71 14.49 6.51 1.05
CA SER A 71 13.12 6.78 0.62
C SER A 71 12.20 7.24 1.76
N SER A 72 12.46 6.85 3.00
CA SER A 72 11.71 7.31 4.18
C SER A 72 12.00 8.79 4.48
N LYS A 73 13.23 9.27 4.23
CA LYS A 73 13.61 10.68 4.47
C LYS A 73 12.72 11.68 3.76
N TYR A 74 12.38 11.39 2.50
CA TYR A 74 11.45 12.19 1.71
C TYR A 74 10.12 12.46 2.43
N PHE A 75 9.57 11.41 3.08
CA PHE A 75 8.29 11.48 3.78
C PHE A 75 8.45 12.08 5.17
N GLN A 76 9.50 11.72 5.90
CA GLN A 76 9.83 12.28 7.21
C GLN A 76 9.99 13.81 7.14
N GLU A 77 10.68 14.33 6.13
CA GLU A 77 10.92 15.77 5.97
C GLU A 77 9.67 16.59 5.66
N ARG A 78 8.64 15.98 5.06
CA ARG A 78 7.38 16.66 4.68
C ARG A 78 6.24 16.28 5.61
N ILE A 79 5.79 15.04 5.50
CA ILE A 79 4.66 14.51 6.24
C ILE A 79 5.05 14.35 7.72
N GLY A 80 6.24 13.84 8.00
CA GLY A 80 6.69 13.64 9.37
C GLY A 80 6.77 14.96 10.16
N LYS A 81 7.42 15.97 9.60
CA LYS A 81 7.48 17.31 10.21
C LYS A 81 6.10 17.94 10.38
N TYR A 82 5.23 17.84 9.36
CA TYR A 82 3.86 18.32 9.45
C TYR A 82 3.09 17.66 10.60
N ILE A 83 3.21 16.34 10.73
CA ILE A 83 2.53 15.60 11.80
C ILE A 83 3.01 16.09 13.17
N ILE A 84 4.32 16.17 13.37
CA ILE A 84 4.90 16.64 14.64
C ILE A 84 4.41 18.05 14.96
N GLN A 85 4.45 18.96 13.99
CA GLN A 85 4.07 20.36 14.20
C GLN A 85 2.60 20.55 14.60
N ASN A 86 1.70 19.70 14.11
CA ASN A 86 0.26 19.90 14.26
C ASN A 86 -0.39 18.99 15.31
N TYR A 87 0.20 17.84 15.62
CA TYR A 87 -0.43 16.83 16.48
C TYR A 87 0.37 16.51 17.75
N ARG A 88 1.61 17.00 17.89
CA ARG A 88 2.41 16.81 19.11
C ARG A 88 2.22 17.98 20.07
N SER A 89 1.59 17.73 21.22
CA SER A 89 1.22 18.75 22.20
C SER A 89 2.41 19.50 22.83
N SER A 90 3.60 18.87 22.89
CA SER A 90 4.81 19.46 23.50
C SER A 90 5.98 19.50 22.51
N LEU A 91 6.10 20.60 21.77
CA LEU A 91 7.28 20.86 20.96
C LEU A 91 8.35 21.53 21.82
N LYS A 92 9.38 20.79 22.22
CA LYS A 92 10.50 21.36 23.01
C LYS A 92 11.27 22.43 22.23
N ASN A 93 11.39 22.28 20.89
CA ASN A 93 12.00 23.29 20.03
C ASN A 93 11.59 23.08 18.56
N VAL A 94 10.89 24.07 17.96
CA VAL A 94 10.42 24.01 16.56
C VAL A 94 11.58 23.94 15.55
N SER A 95 12.72 24.57 15.88
CA SER A 95 13.93 24.55 15.02
C SER A 95 14.59 23.17 14.93
N GLN A 96 14.21 22.21 15.80
CA GLN A 96 14.78 20.87 15.86
C GLN A 96 13.86 19.77 15.31
N ILE A 97 12.73 20.14 14.68
CA ILE A 97 11.77 19.16 14.15
C ILE A 97 12.37 18.41 12.95
N LYS A 98 12.74 17.15 13.17
CA LYS A 98 13.31 16.27 12.13
C LYS A 98 12.25 15.47 11.37
N GLY A 99 11.12 15.15 12.00
CA GLY A 99 10.04 14.38 11.36
C GLY A 99 10.28 12.88 11.26
N ASN A 100 11.37 12.37 11.84
CA ASN A 100 11.79 10.97 11.75
C ASN A 100 11.45 10.14 13.00
N ASP A 101 10.70 10.72 13.92
CA ASP A 101 10.28 10.15 15.20
C ASP A 101 8.75 10.24 15.39
N VAL A 102 8.00 10.31 14.28
CA VAL A 102 6.54 10.27 14.31
C VAL A 102 6.07 8.92 14.83
N THR A 103 5.22 8.90 15.85
CA THR A 103 4.63 7.65 16.35
C THR A 103 3.48 7.18 15.47
N PHE A 104 3.13 5.90 15.55
CA PHE A 104 1.98 5.38 14.82
C PHE A 104 0.67 6.01 15.29
N GLU A 105 0.58 6.35 16.57
CA GLU A 105 -0.55 7.06 17.14
C GLU A 105 -0.69 8.47 16.54
N GLU A 106 0.41 9.23 16.44
CA GLU A 106 0.40 10.56 15.80
C GLU A 106 0.02 10.46 14.32
N PHE A 107 0.57 9.46 13.62
CA PHE A 107 0.24 9.20 12.21
C PHE A 107 -1.25 8.86 12.02
N THR A 108 -1.82 8.01 12.85
CA THR A 108 -3.24 7.63 12.75
C THR A 108 -4.17 8.79 13.10
N THR A 109 -3.80 9.62 14.07
CA THR A 109 -4.51 10.88 14.37
C THR A 109 -4.48 11.83 13.17
N PHE A 110 -3.31 12.01 12.54
CA PHE A 110 -3.20 12.77 11.30
C PHE A 110 -4.10 12.22 10.19
N LEU A 111 -4.15 10.90 10.00
CA LEU A 111 -4.97 10.29 8.95
C LEU A 111 -6.46 10.49 9.17
N VAL A 112 -6.95 10.32 10.39
CA VAL A 112 -8.37 10.56 10.71
C VAL A 112 -8.73 12.03 10.44
N ASN A 113 -7.86 12.96 10.82
CA ASN A 113 -8.11 14.39 10.64
C ASN A 113 -7.93 14.89 9.19
N SER A 114 -7.08 14.22 8.41
CA SER A 114 -6.78 14.60 7.01
C SER A 114 -7.62 13.87 5.98
N ALA A 115 -8.49 12.93 6.38
CA ALA A 115 -9.27 12.10 5.46
C ALA A 115 -10.08 12.90 4.42
N LYS A 116 -10.51 14.12 4.76
CA LYS A 116 -11.26 15.02 3.87
C LYS A 116 -10.39 15.73 2.81
N ASN A 117 -9.08 15.83 3.05
CA ASN A 117 -8.13 16.55 2.18
C ASN A 117 -7.48 15.63 1.14
N GLY A 118 -7.92 14.37 1.07
CA GLY A 118 -7.33 13.34 0.22
C GLY A 118 -6.17 12.61 0.89
N PHE A 119 -5.80 11.48 0.31
CA PHE A 119 -4.77 10.59 0.84
C PHE A 119 -3.61 10.44 -0.14
N ASN A 120 -2.40 10.27 0.40
CA ASN A 120 -1.27 9.77 -0.39
C ASN A 120 -1.55 8.34 -0.84
N GLU A 121 -1.04 7.96 -2.02
CA GLU A 121 -1.25 6.64 -2.62
C GLU A 121 -0.85 5.46 -1.72
N HIS A 122 0.06 5.66 -0.76
CA HIS A 122 0.51 4.60 0.15
C HIS A 122 -0.50 4.23 1.24
N TRP A 123 -1.40 5.14 1.62
CA TRP A 123 -2.43 4.91 2.63
C TRP A 123 -3.84 5.26 2.17
N LYS A 124 -4.03 5.69 0.91
CA LYS A 124 -5.36 5.78 0.29
C LYS A 124 -6.04 4.42 0.31
N PRO A 125 -7.34 4.29 0.67
CA PRO A 125 -8.08 3.04 0.53
C PRO A 125 -7.98 2.47 -0.89
N ILE A 126 -7.90 1.15 -1.00
CA ILE A 126 -7.69 0.44 -2.26
C ILE A 126 -8.88 0.66 -3.19
N HIS A 127 -10.12 0.60 -2.70
CA HIS A 127 -11.31 0.84 -3.54
C HIS A 127 -11.25 2.21 -4.23
N SER A 128 -10.74 3.26 -3.54
CA SER A 128 -10.62 4.60 -4.12
C SER A 128 -9.31 4.80 -4.91
N LEU A 129 -8.30 3.97 -4.69
CA LEU A 129 -7.06 4.02 -5.46
C LEU A 129 -7.20 3.30 -6.81
N CYS A 130 -7.90 2.17 -6.80
CA CYS A 130 -7.98 1.24 -7.92
C CYS A 130 -9.35 1.23 -8.60
N GLU A 131 -10.37 1.85 -7.99
CA GLU A 131 -11.68 2.09 -8.61
C GLU A 131 -12.32 0.81 -9.21
N PRO A 132 -12.43 -0.30 -8.46
CA PRO A 132 -12.95 -1.57 -8.96
C PRO A 132 -14.43 -1.53 -9.37
N CYS A 133 -15.15 -0.46 -9.02
CA CYS A 133 -16.50 -0.19 -9.55
C CYS A 133 -16.48 0.22 -11.02
N TYR A 134 -15.39 0.85 -11.48
CA TYR A 134 -15.23 1.32 -12.86
C TYR A 134 -14.35 0.38 -13.70
N ILE A 135 -13.36 -0.26 -13.06
CA ILE A 135 -12.45 -1.20 -13.72
C ILE A 135 -12.90 -2.62 -13.42
N LYS A 136 -13.34 -3.35 -14.45
CA LYS A 136 -13.68 -4.77 -14.35
C LYS A 136 -12.40 -5.61 -14.27
N TYR A 137 -11.92 -5.88 -13.07
CA TYR A 137 -10.77 -6.76 -12.86
C TYR A 137 -11.14 -8.22 -13.13
N ASP A 138 -10.32 -8.92 -13.91
CA ASP A 138 -10.47 -10.36 -14.17
C ASP A 138 -10.00 -11.19 -12.96
N PHE A 139 -9.01 -10.67 -12.21
CA PHE A 139 -8.49 -11.31 -10.99
C PHE A 139 -8.31 -10.30 -9.86
N VAL A 140 -8.72 -10.69 -8.66
CA VAL A 140 -8.41 -9.99 -7.41
C VAL A 140 -7.60 -10.92 -6.52
N GLY A 141 -6.28 -10.77 -6.54
CA GLY A 141 -5.35 -11.54 -5.71
C GLY A 141 -5.12 -10.89 -4.34
N LYS A 142 -4.63 -11.67 -3.38
CA LYS A 142 -4.35 -11.22 -2.01
C LYS A 142 -2.86 -11.27 -1.71
N TYR A 143 -2.37 -10.35 -0.87
CA TYR A 143 -0.97 -10.34 -0.43
C TYR A 143 -0.62 -11.55 0.42
N GLU A 144 -1.60 -12.07 1.14
CA GLU A 144 -1.56 -13.26 1.97
C GLU A 144 -1.27 -14.53 1.13
N THR A 145 -1.71 -14.53 -0.14
CA THR A 145 -1.52 -15.61 -1.13
C THR A 145 -0.70 -15.16 -2.35
N LEU A 146 0.06 -14.07 -2.22
CA LEU A 146 0.70 -13.35 -3.34
C LEU A 146 1.44 -14.27 -4.32
N TRP A 147 2.23 -15.21 -3.79
CA TRP A 147 3.00 -16.12 -4.63
C TRP A 147 2.11 -17.04 -5.45
N ASN A 148 1.08 -17.64 -4.86
CA ASN A 148 0.16 -18.53 -5.57
C ASN A 148 -0.66 -17.74 -6.61
N ASP A 149 -1.22 -16.61 -6.21
CA ASP A 149 -2.10 -15.79 -7.06
C ASP A 149 -1.32 -15.19 -8.24
N ALA A 150 -0.10 -14.71 -8.02
CA ALA A 150 0.74 -14.18 -9.09
C ALA A 150 1.15 -15.27 -10.09
N ASN A 151 1.50 -16.47 -9.60
CA ASN A 151 1.82 -17.60 -10.48
C ASN A 151 0.60 -18.11 -11.26
N PHE A 152 -0.58 -18.08 -10.64
CA PHE A 152 -1.83 -18.39 -11.33
C PHE A 152 -2.07 -17.41 -12.49
N ILE A 153 -1.93 -16.11 -12.24
CA ILE A 153 -2.10 -15.08 -13.28
C ILE A 153 -1.08 -15.25 -14.41
N LEU A 154 0.20 -15.50 -14.09
CA LEU A 154 1.23 -15.74 -15.12
C LEU A 154 0.83 -16.91 -16.04
N LYS A 155 0.38 -18.03 -15.46
CA LYS A 155 -0.09 -19.18 -16.23
C LYS A 155 -1.34 -18.86 -17.05
N SER A 156 -2.30 -18.11 -16.49
CA SER A 156 -3.56 -17.78 -17.19
C SER A 156 -3.35 -16.89 -18.42
N ILE A 157 -2.27 -16.09 -18.44
CA ILE A 157 -1.91 -15.25 -19.59
C ILE A 157 -0.88 -15.93 -20.52
N GLY A 158 -0.67 -17.24 -20.38
CA GLY A 158 0.23 -18.02 -21.25
C GLY A 158 1.73 -17.86 -20.94
N VAL A 159 2.09 -17.28 -19.79
CA VAL A 159 3.47 -17.09 -19.36
C VAL A 159 3.87 -18.25 -18.44
N SER A 160 4.24 -19.39 -19.03
CA SER A 160 4.62 -20.60 -18.30
C SER A 160 6.10 -20.68 -17.90
N ASN A 161 6.96 -19.93 -18.59
CA ASN A 161 8.43 -20.02 -18.42
C ASN A 161 8.95 -19.14 -17.27
N PHE A 162 8.08 -18.41 -16.59
CA PHE A 162 8.43 -17.55 -15.45
C PHE A 162 7.64 -17.96 -14.22
N THR A 163 8.28 -17.84 -13.07
CA THR A 163 7.65 -18.03 -11.76
C THR A 163 7.80 -16.73 -10.97
N PHE A 164 6.74 -16.34 -10.26
CA PHE A 164 6.82 -15.20 -9.37
C PHE A 164 7.89 -15.45 -8.30
N PRO A 165 8.80 -14.51 -8.03
CA PRO A 165 9.89 -14.73 -7.09
C PRO A 165 9.34 -15.05 -5.70
N TYR A 166 9.84 -16.12 -5.09
CA TYR A 166 9.56 -16.40 -3.70
C TYR A 166 10.34 -15.42 -2.83
N ALA A 167 9.65 -14.61 -2.04
CA ALA A 167 10.28 -13.74 -1.04
C ALA A 167 10.30 -14.48 0.31
N PRO A 168 11.44 -15.08 0.72
CA PRO A 168 11.52 -15.87 1.96
C PRO A 168 11.27 -15.06 3.23
N ARG A 169 11.31 -13.73 3.13
CA ARG A 169 10.91 -12.81 4.20
C ARG A 169 9.59 -12.15 3.84
N SER A 170 8.48 -12.80 4.19
CA SER A 170 7.20 -12.11 4.26
C SER A 170 7.34 -10.87 5.16
N SER A 171 6.64 -9.80 4.80
CA SER A 171 6.59 -8.58 5.59
C SER A 171 6.28 -8.93 7.05
N SER A 172 7.17 -8.59 7.99
CA SER A 172 6.93 -8.82 9.43
C SER A 172 5.81 -7.94 10.00
N THR A 173 5.18 -7.13 9.17
CA THR A 173 4.11 -6.20 9.56
C THR A 173 2.93 -6.94 10.18
N SER A 174 2.50 -8.07 9.63
CA SER A 174 1.41 -8.88 10.20
C SER A 174 1.69 -9.25 11.67
N LYS A 175 2.94 -9.65 11.97
CA LYS A 175 3.39 -10.00 13.33
C LYS A 175 3.42 -8.80 14.29
N GLN A 176 3.52 -7.58 13.75
CA GLN A 176 3.59 -6.36 14.55
C GLN A 176 2.21 -5.72 14.77
N LEU A 177 1.19 -6.07 13.98
CA LEU A 177 -0.11 -5.38 14.01
C LEU A 177 -0.70 -5.22 15.41
N ARG A 178 -0.77 -6.32 16.17
CA ARG A 178 -1.28 -6.29 17.55
C ARG A 178 -0.56 -5.27 18.42
N ARG A 179 0.77 -5.19 18.34
CA ARG A 179 1.58 -4.25 19.14
C ARG A 179 1.29 -2.78 18.79
N TYR A 180 1.09 -2.48 17.51
CA TYR A 180 0.85 -1.09 17.09
C TYR A 180 -0.59 -0.67 17.38
N PHE A 181 -1.55 -1.56 17.16
CA PHE A 181 -2.97 -1.27 17.38
C PHE A 181 -3.35 -1.32 18.88
N SER A 182 -2.63 -2.06 19.73
CA SER A 182 -2.87 -2.06 21.18
C SER A 182 -2.62 -0.71 21.85
N ASN A 183 -1.84 0.16 21.21
CA ASN A 183 -1.56 1.50 21.70
C ASN A 183 -2.61 2.54 21.25
N LEU A 184 -3.61 2.13 20.47
CA LEU A 184 -4.67 3.02 19.99
C LEU A 184 -5.93 2.87 20.84
N SER A 185 -6.67 3.97 21.01
CA SER A 185 -8.00 3.95 21.61
C SER A 185 -9.01 3.25 20.69
N SER A 186 -10.03 2.63 21.26
CA SER A 186 -11.12 1.99 20.50
C SER A 186 -11.81 2.96 19.54
N GLU A 187 -12.03 4.20 19.96
CA GLU A 187 -12.59 5.27 19.11
C GLU A 187 -11.74 5.50 17.85
N ARG A 188 -10.41 5.54 18.00
CA ARG A 188 -9.50 5.74 16.88
C ARG A 188 -9.44 4.54 15.96
N ILE A 189 -9.49 3.33 16.51
CA ILE A 189 -9.62 2.10 15.71
C ILE A 189 -10.93 2.14 14.90
N SER A 190 -12.04 2.56 15.51
CA SER A 190 -13.33 2.73 14.82
C SER A 190 -13.25 3.79 13.71
N ASN A 191 -12.65 4.95 13.98
CA ASN A 191 -12.47 5.99 12.97
C ASN A 191 -11.58 5.52 11.81
N LEU A 192 -10.51 4.77 12.10
CA LEU A 192 -9.69 4.15 11.06
C LEU A 192 -10.49 3.11 10.28
N TYR A 193 -11.30 2.28 10.93
CA TYR A 193 -12.15 1.31 10.26
C TYR A 193 -13.10 1.99 9.27
N GLU A 194 -13.76 3.09 9.66
CA GLU A 194 -14.67 3.82 8.77
C GLU A 194 -13.97 4.34 7.50
N ILE A 195 -12.69 4.76 7.59
CA ILE A 195 -11.89 5.17 6.42
C ILE A 195 -11.71 4.00 5.43
N TYR A 196 -11.49 2.78 5.93
CA TYR A 196 -11.20 1.59 5.11
C TYR A 196 -12.38 0.62 4.97
N LYS A 197 -13.56 0.97 5.45
CA LYS A 197 -14.73 0.09 5.59
C LYS A 197 -15.11 -0.61 4.29
N LEU A 198 -15.06 0.12 3.18
CA LEU A 198 -15.34 -0.45 1.86
C LEU A 198 -14.28 -1.46 1.43
N ASP A 199 -13.00 -1.27 1.76
CA ASP A 199 -11.97 -2.26 1.48
C ASP A 199 -12.19 -3.55 2.30
N PHE A 200 -12.56 -3.40 3.59
CA PHE A 200 -12.90 -4.55 4.43
C PHE A 200 -14.03 -5.38 3.81
N LYS A 201 -15.14 -4.72 3.46
CA LYS A 201 -16.31 -5.38 2.89
C LYS A 201 -16.06 -5.95 1.50
N MET A 202 -15.50 -5.16 0.59
CA MET A 202 -15.32 -5.52 -0.82
C MET A 202 -14.33 -6.67 -1.00
N PHE A 203 -13.29 -6.73 -0.15
CA PHE A 203 -12.24 -7.74 -0.28
C PHE A 203 -12.33 -8.85 0.78
N SER A 204 -13.46 -8.91 1.50
CA SER A 204 -13.75 -9.95 2.50
C SER A 204 -12.61 -10.08 3.53
N TYR A 205 -12.27 -8.97 4.18
CA TYR A 205 -11.39 -8.95 5.34
C TYR A 205 -12.21 -8.80 6.61
N SER A 206 -11.81 -9.50 7.66
CA SER A 206 -12.37 -9.35 9.00
C SER A 206 -11.42 -8.53 9.86
N SER A 207 -11.98 -7.62 10.65
CA SER A 207 -11.17 -6.92 11.65
C SER A 207 -10.83 -7.82 12.84
N ALA A 208 -11.62 -8.89 13.06
CA ALA A 208 -11.37 -9.90 14.08
C ALA A 208 -10.09 -10.69 13.82
N ASP A 209 -9.69 -10.86 12.56
CA ASP A 209 -8.41 -11.50 12.18
C ASP A 209 -7.20 -10.86 12.86
N LEU A 210 -7.30 -9.56 13.20
CA LEU A 210 -6.23 -8.80 13.83
C LEU A 210 -6.51 -8.41 15.27
N LEU A 211 -7.75 -7.97 15.55
CA LEU A 211 -8.13 -7.37 16.83
C LEU A 211 -8.78 -8.37 17.78
N GLY A 212 -9.20 -9.54 17.28
CA GLY A 212 -9.96 -10.53 18.04
C GLY A 212 -11.45 -10.20 18.20
N TYR A 213 -11.94 -9.13 17.56
CA TYR A 213 -13.35 -8.75 17.51
C TYR A 213 -13.66 -7.97 16.22
N GLU A 214 -14.93 -7.90 15.83
CA GLU A 214 -15.36 -7.07 14.70
C GLU A 214 -15.57 -5.61 15.11
N VAL A 215 -14.99 -4.70 14.34
CA VAL A 215 -15.20 -3.26 14.44
C VAL A 215 -16.43 -2.91 13.61
N GLY A 216 -17.57 -2.68 14.28
CA GLY A 216 -18.83 -2.27 13.64
C GLY A 216 -19.97 -3.24 13.91
#